data_AF-A0A1Q4ZWK4-F1
#
_entry.id   AF-A0A1Q4ZWK4-F1
#
_cell.length_a   1.000
_cell.length_b   1.000
_cell.length_c   1.000
_cell.angle_alpha   90.00
_cell.angle_beta   90.00
_cell.angle_gamma   90.00
#
_symmetry.space_group_name_H-M   'P 1'
#
loop_
_entity.id
_entity.type
_entity.pdbx_description
1 polymer ?
#
loop_
_entity_poly.entity_id
_entity_poly.type
_entity_poly.pdbx_seq_one_letter_code
_entity_poly.pdbx_strand_id
1 'polypeptide(L)'
;MANCTARSSLVTRHGGRVLVDHCPTVWADAEAQEILLQGWKPDGRTRAQCEATSPANGSVPDNEAIVRIPARMIPMIREACDAIERAQLR
;
A
#
# COMPACT_ATOMS: atom_id res chain seq x y z
N MET A 1 8.36 -12.52 -5.57
CA MET A 1 8.73 -11.67 -4.42
C MET A 1 10.24 -11.58 -4.12
N ALA A 2 11.14 -12.31 -4.80
CA ALA A 2 12.59 -12.22 -4.52
C ALA A 2 13.20 -10.83 -4.81
N ASN A 3 12.48 -9.95 -5.52
CA ASN A 3 12.94 -8.60 -5.89
C ASN A 3 12.05 -7.48 -5.31
N CYS A 4 11.31 -7.78 -4.24
CA CYS A 4 10.34 -6.86 -3.65
C CYS A 4 11.01 -6.00 -2.56
N THR A 5 11.08 -4.67 -2.75
CA THR A 5 11.68 -3.77 -1.74
C THR A 5 10.60 -3.18 -0.85
N ALA A 6 10.66 -3.44 0.46
CA ALA A 6 9.69 -2.97 1.46
C ALA A 6 10.10 -1.65 2.12
N ARG A 7 9.15 -0.73 2.32
CA ARG A 7 9.34 0.50 3.11
C ARG A 7 8.16 0.77 4.05
N SER A 8 8.45 1.20 5.27
CA SER A 8 7.45 1.59 6.26
C SER A 8 7.89 2.81 7.07
N SER A 9 6.94 3.65 7.45
CA SER A 9 7.15 4.93 8.14
C SER A 9 7.41 4.81 9.65
N LEU A 10 7.40 3.60 10.22
CA LEU A 10 7.74 3.35 11.63
C LEU A 10 9.02 2.52 11.84
N VAL A 11 9.75 2.17 10.77
CA VAL A 11 10.98 1.38 10.91
C VAL A 11 12.15 2.34 11.18
N THR A 12 12.17 2.97 12.36
CA THR A 12 13.40 3.50 12.96
C THR A 12 13.97 2.44 13.90
N ARG A 13 15.17 1.95 13.59
CA ARG A 13 15.88 0.98 14.45
C ARG A 13 16.33 1.65 15.75
N HIS A 14 15.44 1.71 16.75
CA HIS A 14 15.82 1.99 18.13
C HIS A 14 15.43 0.80 19.02
N GLY A 15 16.44 0.09 19.55
CA GLY A 15 16.25 -0.84 20.67
C GLY A 15 15.57 -2.18 20.38
N GLY A 16 15.47 -2.63 19.13
CA GLY A 16 15.18 -4.05 18.81
C GLY A 16 13.74 -4.53 18.99
N ARG A 17 12.75 -3.64 19.16
CA ARG A 17 11.33 -4.04 19.26
C ARG A 17 10.49 -3.36 18.17
N VAL A 18 9.97 -4.17 17.24
CA VAL A 18 9.05 -3.72 16.17
C VAL A 18 7.63 -3.70 16.74
N LEU A 19 7.01 -2.52 16.82
CA LEU A 19 5.58 -2.39 17.10
C LEU A 19 4.80 -2.72 15.82
N VAL A 20 4.30 -3.95 15.72
CA VAL A 20 3.67 -4.49 14.50
C VAL A 20 2.30 -3.87 14.17
N ASP A 21 1.64 -3.20 15.11
CA ASP A 21 0.25 -2.75 14.95
C ASP A 21 0.06 -1.41 14.23
N HIS A 22 1.14 -0.69 13.88
CA HIS A 22 1.04 0.64 13.26
C HIS A 22 1.97 0.86 12.06
N CYS A 23 2.45 -0.21 11.43
CA CYS A 23 3.42 -0.18 10.34
C CYS A 23 2.74 -0.43 8.98
N PRO A 24 2.01 0.54 8.38
CA PRO A 24 1.65 0.42 6.97
C PRO A 24 2.93 0.34 6.15
N THR A 25 2.88 -0.46 5.09
CA THR A 25 4.07 -0.85 4.34
C THR A 25 3.75 -0.80 2.86
N VAL A 26 4.72 -0.35 2.06
CA VAL A 26 4.66 -0.40 0.61
C VAL A 26 5.77 -1.31 0.11
N TRP A 27 5.48 -2.11 -0.92
CA TRP A 27 6.46 -2.88 -1.66
C TRP A 27 6.40 -2.54 -3.14
N ALA A 28 7.56 -2.47 -3.79
CA ALA A 28 7.67 -2.42 -5.25
C ALA A 28 8.17 -3.78 -5.75
N ASP A 29 7.39 -4.45 -6.59
CA ASP A 29 7.80 -5.64 -7.34
C ASP A 29 8.09 -5.23 -8.80
N ALA A 30 9.35 -4.91 -9.07
CA ALA A 30 9.79 -4.45 -10.38
C ALA A 30 9.73 -5.52 -11.47
N GLU A 31 9.70 -6.80 -11.10
CA GLU A 31 9.56 -7.89 -12.08
C GLU A 31 8.10 -8.06 -12.48
N ALA A 32 7.20 -8.10 -11.50
CA ALA A 32 5.77 -8.19 -11.73
C ALA A 32 5.14 -6.86 -12.23
N GLN A 33 5.87 -5.75 -12.12
CA GLN A 33 5.37 -4.40 -12.42
C GLN A 33 4.21 -3.99 -11.50
N GLU A 34 4.33 -4.34 -10.22
CA GLU A 34 3.27 -4.17 -9.22
C GLU A 34 3.74 -3.36 -8.01
N ILE A 35 2.80 -2.62 -7.42
CA ILE A 35 2.95 -2.00 -6.10
C ILE A 35 1.99 -2.68 -5.13
N LEU A 36 2.52 -3.23 -4.04
CA LEU A 36 1.71 -3.80 -2.98
C LEU A 36 1.64 -2.84 -1.80
N LEU A 37 0.46 -2.76 -1.18
CA LEU A 37 0.20 -1.85 -0.06
C LEU A 37 -0.44 -2.62 1.10
N GLN A 38 0.19 -2.54 2.28
CA GLN A 38 -0.40 -2.93 3.54
C GLN A 38 -0.86 -1.68 4.28
N GLY A 39 -2.14 -1.68 4.66
CA GLY A 39 -2.74 -0.62 5.47
C GLY A 39 -3.88 -1.16 6.31
N TRP A 40 -4.78 -0.27 6.74
CA TRP A 40 -5.90 -0.64 7.59
C TRP A 40 -7.18 -0.82 6.78
N LYS A 41 -8.09 -1.67 7.26
CA LYS A 41 -9.44 -1.74 6.70
C LYS A 41 -10.22 -0.46 7.02
N PRO A 42 -11.06 0.05 6.10
CA PRO A 42 -12.00 1.12 6.40
C PRO A 42 -13.07 0.66 7.40
N ASP A 43 -13.64 1.63 8.11
CA ASP A 43 -14.91 1.39 8.79
C ASP A 43 -16.05 1.23 7.77
N GLY A 44 -17.21 0.74 8.23
CA GLY A 44 -18.35 0.46 7.34
C GLY A 44 -18.85 1.69 6.59
N ARG A 45 -18.82 2.88 7.22
CA ARG A 45 -19.26 4.13 6.58
C ARG A 45 -18.31 4.54 5.46
N THR A 46 -17.01 4.53 5.72
CA THR A 46 -15.97 4.86 4.74
C THR A 46 -16.01 3.88 3.58
N ARG A 47 -16.17 2.57 3.87
CA ARG A 47 -16.32 1.53 2.83
C ARG A 47 -17.52 1.81 1.93
N ALA A 48 -18.70 2.02 2.51
CA ALA A 48 -19.93 2.26 1.75
C ALA A 48 -19.83 3.52 0.88
N GLN A 49 -19.17 4.58 1.38
CA GLN A 49 -18.93 5.79 0.61
C GLN A 49 -18.04 5.51 -0.61
N CYS A 50 -16.93 4.77 -0.42
CA CYS A 50 -16.06 4.39 -1.53
C CYS A 50 -16.80 3.53 -2.57
N GLU A 51 -17.57 2.52 -2.14
CA GLU A 51 -18.37 1.65 -3.02
C GLU A 51 -19.41 2.44 -3.82
N ALA A 52 -20.10 3.40 -3.18
CA ALA A 52 -21.08 4.26 -3.84
C ALA A 52 -20.48 5.22 -4.89
N THR A 53 -19.20 5.56 -4.75
CA THR A 53 -18.46 6.40 -5.71
C THR A 53 -17.62 5.60 -6.71
N SER A 54 -17.58 4.28 -6.58
CA SER A 54 -16.85 3.41 -7.49
C SER A 54 -17.49 3.46 -8.88
N PRO A 55 -16.71 3.44 -9.99
CA PRO A 55 -17.27 3.40 -11.35
C PRO A 55 -18.24 2.23 -11.58
N ALA A 56 -18.07 1.14 -10.83
CA ALA A 56 -18.95 -0.04 -10.90
C ALA A 56 -20.30 0.15 -10.19
N ASN A 57 -20.51 1.24 -9.43
CA ASN A 57 -21.69 1.51 -8.62
C ASN A 57 -22.16 0.29 -7.81
N GLY A 58 -21.22 -0.40 -7.17
CA GLY A 58 -21.47 -1.68 -6.50
C GLY A 58 -20.39 -2.02 -5.47
N SER A 59 -20.60 -3.14 -4.77
CA SER A 59 -19.66 -3.65 -3.77
C SER A 59 -18.31 -4.01 -4.39
N VAL A 60 -17.25 -3.83 -3.61
CA VAL A 60 -15.91 -4.28 -4.01
C VAL A 60 -15.90 -5.82 -4.09
N PRO A 61 -15.41 -6.42 -5.21
CA PRO A 61 -15.25 -7.86 -5.35
C PRO A 61 -14.42 -8.51 -4.24
N ASP A 62 -14.62 -9.79 -3.97
CA ASP A 62 -13.94 -10.52 -2.87
C ASP A 62 -12.41 -10.56 -3.02
N ASN A 63 -11.91 -10.50 -4.25
CA ASN A 63 -10.47 -10.47 -4.56
C ASN A 63 -9.88 -9.05 -4.59
N GLU A 64 -10.67 -8.02 -4.29
CA GLU A 64 -10.25 -6.63 -4.25
C GLU A 64 -10.43 -6.06 -2.83
N ALA A 65 -9.75 -4.95 -2.51
CA ALA A 65 -9.84 -4.35 -1.19
C ALA A 65 -9.72 -2.82 -1.23
N ILE A 66 -10.57 -2.14 -0.45
CA ILE A 66 -10.34 -0.75 -0.06
C ILE A 66 -9.37 -0.76 1.12
N VAL A 67 -8.23 -0.09 0.96
CA VAL A 67 -7.18 -0.01 2.00
C VAL A 67 -6.97 1.45 2.41
N ARG A 68 -7.05 1.71 3.72
CA ARG A 68 -6.70 3.02 4.29
C ARG A 68 -5.18 3.13 4.42
N ILE A 69 -4.63 4.09 3.69
CA ILE A 69 -3.22 4.46 3.72
C ILE A 69 -3.10 5.85 4.37
N PRO A 70 -2.25 6.03 5.39
CA PRO A 70 -2.08 7.34 6.02
C PRO A 70 -1.22 8.25 5.13
N ALA A 71 -1.49 9.55 5.17
CA ALA A 71 -0.78 10.54 4.33
C ALA A 71 0.75 10.51 4.47
N ARG A 72 1.27 10.13 5.65
CA ARG A 72 2.73 9.95 5.88
C ARG A 72 3.39 8.90 4.98
N MET A 73 2.62 8.01 4.34
CA MET A 73 3.13 7.02 3.38
C MET A 73 3.31 7.59 1.97
N ILE A 74 2.78 8.78 1.66
CA ILE A 74 2.83 9.37 0.32
C ILE A 74 4.27 9.40 -0.25
N PRO A 75 5.31 9.82 0.50
CA PRO A 75 6.68 9.81 -0.03
C PRO A 75 7.15 8.40 -0.41
N MET A 76 6.83 7.38 0.40
CA MET A 76 7.24 6.00 0.15
C MET A 76 6.51 5.39 -1.06
N ILE A 77 5.25 5.76 -1.26
CA ILE A 77 4.47 5.34 -2.43
C ILE A 77 5.06 5.93 -3.70
N ARG A 78 5.45 7.21 -3.68
CA ARG A 78 6.13 7.85 -4.82
C ARG A 78 7.44 7.15 -5.17
N GLU A 79 8.26 6.84 -4.15
CA GLU A 79 9.50 6.08 -4.36
C GLU A 79 9.24 4.69 -4.97
N ALA A 80 8.15 4.02 -4.58
CA ALA A 80 7.78 2.74 -5.17
C ALA A 80 7.36 2.90 -6.64
N CYS A 81 6.56 3.92 -6.97
CA CYS A 81 6.23 4.26 -8.37
C CYS A 81 7.49 4.50 -9.20
N ASP A 82 8.39 5.37 -8.72
CA ASP A 82 9.67 5.65 -9.37
C ASP A 82 10.50 4.38 -9.64
N ALA A 83 10.49 3.42 -8.70
CA ALA A 83 11.24 2.18 -8.84
C ALA A 83 10.67 1.28 -9.95
N ILE A 84 9.35 1.19 -10.06
CA ILE A 84 8.66 0.45 -11.12
C ILE A 84 8.89 1.10 -12.48
N GLU A 85 8.67 2.42 -12.59
CA GLU A 85 8.86 3.17 -13.84
C GLU A 85 10.30 3.06 -14.36
N ARG A 86 11.31 3.19 -13.48
CA ARG A 86 12.72 3.02 -13.86
C ARG A 86 13.07 1.60 -14.29
N ALA A 87 12.29 0.59 -13.89
CA ALA A 87 12.51 -0.78 -14.32
C ALA A 87 11.95 -1.03 -15.74
N GLN A 88 10.91 -0.30 -16.15
CA GLN A 88 10.35 -0.39 -17.51
C GLN A 88 11.27 0.19 -18.59
N LEU A 89 12.16 1.10 -18.20
CA LEU A 89 13.09 1.78 -19.10
C LEU A 89 14.40 1.00 -19.35
N ARG A 90 14.57 -0.17 -18.74
CA ARG A 90 15.76 -1.03 -18.89
C ARG A 90 15.46 -2.20 -19.81
#